data_AF-A0A8C5AG85-F1
#
_entry.id   AF-A0A8C5AG85-F1
#
_cell.length_a   1.000
_cell.length_b   1.000
_cell.length_c   1.000
_cell.angle_alpha   90.00
_cell.angle_beta   90.00
_cell.angle_gamma   90.00
#
_symmetry.space_group_name_H-M   'P 1'
#
loop_
_entity.id
_entity.type
_entity.pdbx_description
1 polymer ?
#
loop_
_entity_poly.entity_id
_entity_poly.type
_entity_poly.pdbx_seq_one_letter_code
_entity_poly.pdbx_strand_id
1 'polypeptide(L)'
;MNLSFSTGIVPSNFKAAVIKPLLKKPGLDPELVRNYRPISNLPFLSKVQERIVAKQIVDYLMRNNLFEPFQSGFRNFHSTETAITRVVNDILLALDKITSLMLVLLDLRAAFDTIDHSTLLHRLEHCVGFGGTALGWLESYLTVRTQFVLHEGSESKHCKLRFGVPQGSVLGPLLLAIYMLPLGDVIRSFGISFHCYADDTQLYIPVDSGDSAQIQRVESCLAAVKGWMSQNVL
;
A
#
# COMPACT_ATOMS: atom_id res chain seq x y z
N MET A 1 10.42 6.34 -24.49
CA MET A 1 10.69 5.79 -23.13
C MET A 1 12.04 6.23 -22.60
N ASN A 2 13.16 5.99 -23.29
CA ASN A 2 14.49 6.37 -22.80
C ASN A 2 14.62 7.85 -22.45
N LEU A 3 14.10 8.75 -23.32
CA LEU A 3 14.09 10.19 -23.04
C LEU A 3 13.40 10.51 -21.69
N SER A 4 12.27 9.86 -21.41
CA SER A 4 11.54 10.04 -20.15
C SER A 4 12.36 9.62 -18.94
N PHE A 5 13.13 8.53 -19.02
CA PHE A 5 14.01 8.09 -17.94
C PHE A 5 15.21 9.01 -17.77
N SER A 6 15.84 9.46 -18.86
CA SER A 6 16.98 10.37 -18.78
C SER A 6 16.62 11.76 -18.24
N THR A 7 15.40 12.24 -18.53
CA THR A 7 14.94 13.56 -18.06
C THR A 7 14.18 13.50 -16.74
N GLY A 8 13.79 12.31 -16.27
CA GLY A 8 12.92 12.17 -15.11
C GLY A 8 11.50 12.67 -15.34
N ILE A 9 11.01 12.69 -16.59
CA ILE A 9 9.67 13.25 -16.92
C ILE A 9 8.80 12.19 -17.57
N VAL A 10 7.65 11.88 -16.96
CA VAL A 10 6.63 11.01 -17.56
C VAL A 10 5.86 11.75 -18.65
N PRO A 11 5.67 11.16 -19.85
CA PRO A 11 4.88 11.77 -20.92
C PRO A 11 3.45 12.12 -20.47
N SER A 12 2.94 13.29 -20.87
CA SER A 12 1.61 13.78 -20.46
C SER A 12 0.47 12.86 -20.88
N ASN A 13 0.57 12.24 -22.06
CA ASN A 13 -0.37 11.24 -22.56
C ASN A 13 -0.41 9.94 -21.75
N PHE A 14 0.54 9.71 -20.83
CA PHE A 14 0.55 8.56 -19.92
C PHE A 14 -0.09 8.89 -18.55
N LYS A 15 -0.43 10.15 -18.31
CA LYS A 15 -0.96 10.65 -17.03
C LYS A 15 -2.49 10.71 -16.97
N ALA A 16 -3.18 10.25 -18.00
CA ALA A 16 -4.65 10.16 -18.02
C ALA A 16 -5.10 8.70 -17.82
N ALA A 17 -6.00 8.47 -16.86
CA ALA A 17 -6.59 7.16 -16.58
C ALA A 17 -8.08 7.11 -16.99
N VAL A 18 -8.47 6.03 -17.65
CA VAL A 18 -9.89 5.73 -17.89
C VAL A 18 -10.40 4.89 -16.72
N ILE A 19 -11.34 5.41 -15.94
CA ILE A 19 -11.98 4.68 -14.86
C ILE A 19 -13.11 3.84 -15.43
N LYS A 20 -13.01 2.52 -15.22
CA LYS A 20 -14.09 1.57 -15.48
C LYS A 20 -14.60 1.05 -14.13
N PRO A 21 -15.77 1.52 -13.66
CA PRO A 21 -16.34 1.05 -12.41
C PRO A 21 -16.60 -0.46 -12.48
N LEU A 22 -16.11 -1.20 -11.48
CA LEU A 22 -16.33 -2.64 -11.35
C LEU A 22 -17.07 -2.92 -10.05
N LEU A 23 -18.19 -3.64 -10.13
CA LEU A 23 -18.94 -4.03 -8.93
C LEU A 23 -18.08 -4.92 -8.03
N LYS A 24 -18.00 -4.60 -6.73
CA LYS A 24 -17.13 -5.26 -5.75
C LYS A 24 -17.44 -6.74 -5.60
N LYS A 25 -18.73 -7.12 -5.65
CA LYS A 25 -19.21 -8.50 -5.54
C LYS A 25 -20.47 -8.65 -6.41
N PRO A 26 -20.70 -9.84 -7.02
CA PRO A 26 -21.97 -10.14 -7.67
C PRO A 26 -23.16 -9.98 -6.70
N GLY A 27 -24.28 -9.47 -7.19
CA GLY A 27 -25.51 -9.30 -6.39
C GLY A 27 -25.56 -8.06 -5.49
N LEU A 28 -24.50 -7.23 -5.46
CA LEU A 28 -24.60 -5.91 -4.83
C LEU A 28 -25.47 -4.97 -5.66
N ASP A 29 -26.16 -4.06 -4.97
CA ASP A 29 -26.99 -3.04 -5.60
C ASP A 29 -26.15 -2.13 -6.53
N PRO A 30 -26.40 -2.13 -7.85
CA PRO A 30 -25.66 -1.35 -8.82
C PRO A 30 -25.99 0.15 -8.79
N GLU A 31 -27.02 0.59 -8.06
CA GLU A 31 -27.36 2.01 -7.87
C GLU A 31 -26.49 2.68 -6.78
N LEU A 32 -25.87 1.88 -5.91
CA LEU A 32 -25.02 2.37 -4.84
C LEU A 32 -23.56 2.49 -5.29
N VAL A 33 -23.08 3.72 -5.51
CA VAL A 33 -21.69 4.03 -5.93
C VAL A 33 -20.63 3.36 -5.05
N ARG A 34 -20.85 3.25 -3.73
CA ARG A 34 -19.95 2.56 -2.78
C ARG A 34 -19.70 1.08 -3.09
N ASN A 35 -20.57 0.46 -3.89
CA ASN A 35 -20.44 -0.93 -4.31
C ASN A 35 -19.47 -1.10 -5.48
N TYR A 36 -18.96 -0.03 -6.08
CA TYR A 36 -17.99 -0.10 -7.17
C TYR A 36 -16.55 0.12 -6.69
N ARG A 37 -15.61 -0.47 -7.44
CA ARG A 37 -14.18 -0.13 -7.42
C ARG A 37 -13.86 0.73 -8.64
N PRO A 38 -13.15 1.84 -8.48
CA PRO A 38 -12.73 2.68 -9.60
C PRO A 38 -11.47 2.13 -10.26
N ILE A 39 -11.60 1.09 -11.10
CA ILE A 39 -10.44 0.49 -11.77
C ILE A 39 -9.89 1.45 -12.82
N SER A 40 -8.66 1.89 -12.59
CA SER A 40 -7.89 2.78 -13.47
C SER A 40 -7.23 2.02 -14.60
N ASN A 41 -7.74 2.20 -15.82
CA ASN A 41 -7.11 1.71 -17.02
C ASN A 41 -6.13 2.73 -17.57
N LEU A 42 -4.85 2.52 -17.29
CA LEU A 42 -3.75 3.33 -17.83
C LEU A 42 -3.40 2.92 -19.27
N PRO A 43 -2.87 3.86 -20.08
CA PRO A 43 -2.38 3.55 -21.42
C PRO A 43 -1.40 2.37 -21.42
N PHE A 44 -1.49 1.50 -22.42
CA PHE A 44 -0.65 0.30 -22.51
C PHE A 44 0.85 0.64 -22.40
N LEU A 45 1.31 1.66 -23.13
CA LEU A 45 2.70 2.10 -23.09
C LEU A 45 3.11 2.68 -21.73
N SER A 46 2.19 3.29 -20.97
CA SER A 46 2.43 3.68 -19.58
C SER A 46 2.73 2.45 -18.73
N LYS A 47 1.91 1.39 -18.84
CA LYS A 47 2.12 0.16 -18.08
C LYS A 47 3.44 -0.53 -18.41
N VAL A 48 3.87 -0.49 -19.68
CA VAL A 48 5.20 -0.98 -20.08
C VAL A 48 6.29 -0.18 -19.37
N GLN A 49 6.18 1.14 -19.36
CA GLN A 49 7.14 2.01 -18.69
C GLN A 49 7.18 1.77 -17.17
N GLU A 50 6.01 1.67 -16.54
CA GLU A 50 5.86 1.36 -15.12
C GLU A 50 6.49 0.02 -14.75
N ARG A 51 6.37 -1.02 -15.59
CA ARG A 51 7.02 -2.33 -15.35
C ARG A 51 8.54 -2.24 -15.31
N ILE A 52 9.13 -1.43 -16.20
CA ILE A 52 10.59 -1.21 -16.22
C ILE A 52 11.02 -0.54 -14.91
N VAL A 53 10.32 0.52 -14.50
CA VAL A 53 10.60 1.25 -13.25
C VAL A 53 10.37 0.36 -12.03
N ALA A 54 9.25 -0.37 -11.98
CA ALA A 54 8.92 -1.28 -10.88
C ALA A 54 10.02 -2.34 -10.68
N LYS A 55 10.51 -2.94 -11.78
CA LYS A 55 11.63 -3.88 -11.70
C LYS A 55 12.88 -3.24 -11.08
N GLN A 56 13.24 -2.03 -11.51
CA GLN A 56 14.42 -1.34 -10.97
C GLN A 56 14.27 -1.00 -9.49
N ILE A 57 13.09 -0.52 -9.07
CA ILE A 57 12.78 -0.23 -7.67
C ILE A 57 12.85 -1.51 -6.84
N VAL A 58 12.19 -2.59 -7.26
CA VAL A 58 12.20 -3.87 -6.53
C VAL A 58 13.61 -4.40 -6.39
N ASP A 59 14.39 -4.43 -7.49
CA ASP A 59 15.76 -4.92 -7.45
C ASP A 59 16.63 -4.07 -6.50
N TYR A 60 16.42 -2.75 -6.42
CA TYR A 60 17.11 -1.86 -5.47
C TYR A 60 16.69 -2.12 -4.03
N LEU A 61 15.38 -2.21 -3.75
CA LEU A 61 14.87 -2.48 -2.41
C LEU A 61 15.37 -3.83 -1.87
N MET A 62 15.42 -4.86 -2.71
CA MET A 62 15.97 -6.17 -2.34
C MET A 62 17.47 -6.09 -2.04
N ARG A 63 18.25 -5.45 -2.93
CA ARG A 63 19.72 -5.34 -2.75
C ARG A 63 20.12 -4.58 -1.49
N ASN A 64 19.28 -3.65 -1.02
CA ASN A 64 19.54 -2.83 0.15
C ASN A 64 18.75 -3.25 1.40
N ASN A 65 18.02 -4.37 1.36
CA ASN A 65 17.18 -4.87 2.46
C ASN A 65 16.17 -3.83 2.99
N LEU A 66 15.55 -3.07 2.09
CA LEU A 66 14.67 -1.93 2.45
C LEU A 66 13.19 -2.31 2.56
N PHE A 67 12.82 -3.56 2.30
CA PHE A 67 11.44 -3.99 2.51
C PHE A 67 11.18 -4.37 3.97
N GLU A 68 10.01 -4.03 4.49
CA GLU A 68 9.51 -4.53 5.79
C GLU A 68 9.41 -6.06 5.79
N PRO A 69 10.21 -6.78 6.60
CA PRO A 69 10.24 -8.25 6.62
C PRO A 69 8.88 -8.91 6.83
N PHE A 70 7.97 -8.28 7.57
CA PHE A 70 6.64 -8.81 7.88
C PHE A 70 5.54 -8.32 6.93
N GLN A 71 5.89 -7.70 5.80
CA GLN A 71 4.97 -7.41 4.71
C GLN A 71 5.11 -8.46 3.61
N SER A 72 4.04 -9.22 3.33
CA SER A 72 4.00 -10.21 2.24
C SER A 72 3.31 -9.74 0.96
N GLY A 73 2.51 -8.68 1.04
CA GLY A 73 1.80 -8.15 -0.13
C GLY A 73 2.75 -7.54 -1.15
N PHE A 74 2.49 -7.81 -2.43
CA PHE A 74 3.22 -7.23 -3.57
C PHE A 74 4.73 -7.49 -3.55
N ARG A 75 5.16 -8.62 -2.99
CA ARG A 75 6.56 -9.06 -2.96
C ARG A 75 6.78 -10.34 -3.73
N ASN A 76 7.93 -10.42 -4.39
CA ASN A 76 8.39 -11.64 -5.02
C ASN A 76 8.61 -12.72 -3.96
N PHE A 77 8.21 -13.96 -4.25
CA PHE A 77 8.34 -15.13 -3.37
C PHE A 77 7.48 -15.10 -2.09
N HIS A 78 6.53 -14.18 -1.99
CA HIS A 78 5.50 -14.18 -0.96
C HIS A 78 4.13 -14.45 -1.59
N SER A 79 3.26 -15.12 -0.84
CA SER A 79 1.86 -15.36 -1.19
C SER A 79 0.99 -15.28 0.06
N THR A 80 -0.33 -15.35 -0.13
CA THR A 80 -1.28 -15.49 0.98
C THR A 80 -1.00 -16.76 1.79
N GLU A 81 -0.56 -17.84 1.15
CA GLU A 81 -0.17 -19.10 1.80
C GLU A 81 1.05 -18.90 2.69
N THR A 82 2.13 -18.26 2.19
CA THR A 82 3.31 -18.01 3.02
C THR A 82 2.99 -17.08 4.20
N ALA A 83 2.08 -16.11 4.00
CA ALA A 83 1.67 -15.18 5.06
C ALA A 83 0.87 -15.92 6.14
N ILE A 84 -0.14 -16.71 5.77
CA ILE A 84 -0.93 -17.46 6.75
C ILE A 84 -0.10 -18.53 7.45
N THR A 85 0.81 -19.23 6.75
CA THR A 85 1.73 -20.18 7.37
C THR A 85 2.60 -19.50 8.43
N ARG A 86 3.12 -18.30 8.13
CA ARG A 86 3.91 -17.53 9.11
C ARG A 86 3.08 -17.15 10.33
N VAL A 87 1.89 -16.58 10.12
CA VAL A 87 0.99 -16.14 11.20
C VAL A 87 0.57 -17.32 12.08
N VAL A 88 0.14 -18.43 11.48
CA VAL A 88 -0.27 -19.64 12.22
C VAL A 88 0.90 -20.20 13.02
N ASN A 89 2.10 -20.28 12.44
CA ASN A 89 3.29 -20.73 13.16
C ASN A 89 3.59 -19.84 14.37
N ASP A 90 3.56 -18.52 14.21
CA ASP A 90 3.84 -17.59 15.29
C ASP A 90 2.79 -17.66 16.42
N ILE A 91 1.52 -17.88 16.06
CA ILE A 91 0.44 -18.12 17.03
C ILE A 91 0.66 -19.42 17.80
N LEU A 92 0.96 -20.53 17.11
CA LEU A 92 1.19 -21.83 17.76
C LEU A 92 2.39 -21.78 18.71
N LEU A 93 3.51 -21.19 18.28
CA LEU A 93 4.70 -21.02 19.12
C LEU A 93 4.46 -20.14 20.35
N ALA A 94 3.54 -19.18 20.26
CA ALA A 94 3.13 -18.38 21.40
C ALA A 94 2.26 -19.20 22.37
N LEU A 95 1.27 -19.93 21.86
CA LEU A 95 0.38 -20.78 22.65
C LEU A 95 1.08 -21.96 23.33
N ASP A 96 2.24 -22.40 22.82
CA ASP A 96 3.08 -23.39 23.53
C ASP A 96 3.69 -22.83 24.84
N LYS A 97 3.76 -21.49 24.98
CA LYS A 97 4.39 -20.81 26.13
C LYS A 97 3.40 -20.10 27.04
N ILE A 98 2.24 -19.71 26.51
CA ILE A 98 1.22 -18.94 27.22
C ILE A 98 -0.15 -19.59 27.03
N THR A 99 -1.10 -19.25 27.89
CA THR A 99 -2.45 -19.83 27.88
C THR A 99 -3.38 -19.20 26.83
N SER A 100 -3.16 -17.94 26.43
CA SER A 100 -4.02 -17.28 25.46
C SER A 100 -3.31 -16.26 24.57
N LEU A 101 -3.86 -16.01 23.39
CA LEU A 101 -3.36 -15.03 22.41
C LEU A 101 -4.52 -14.22 21.86
N MET A 102 -4.30 -12.92 21.71
CA MET A 102 -5.21 -12.00 21.07
C MET A 102 -4.73 -11.69 19.65
N LEU A 103 -5.60 -11.90 18.67
CA LEU A 103 -5.39 -11.53 17.27
C LEU A 103 -6.23 -10.29 16.95
N VAL A 104 -5.57 -9.20 16.54
CA VAL A 104 -6.23 -7.96 16.11
C VAL A 104 -6.05 -7.81 14.61
N LEU A 105 -7.16 -7.65 13.89
CA LEU A 105 -7.19 -7.44 12.44
C LEU A 105 -7.53 -5.98 12.14
N LEU A 106 -6.62 -5.29 11.46
CA LEU A 106 -6.76 -3.89 11.07
C LEU A 106 -7.03 -3.84 9.56
N ASP A 107 -8.15 -3.20 9.20
CA ASP A 107 -8.59 -2.97 7.83
C ASP A 107 -8.51 -1.48 7.51
N LEU A 108 -7.80 -1.13 6.44
CA LEU A 108 -7.64 0.24 5.98
C LEU A 108 -8.71 0.59 4.95
N ARG A 109 -9.30 1.78 5.08
CA ARG A 109 -10.31 2.22 4.12
C ARG A 109 -9.66 2.91 2.94
N ALA A 110 -9.81 2.31 1.77
CA ALA A 110 -9.42 2.90 0.49
C ALA A 110 -7.93 3.30 0.44
N ALA A 111 -7.04 2.45 0.97
CA ALA A 111 -5.61 2.73 1.12
C ALA A 111 -4.93 3.23 -0.16
N PHE A 112 -5.34 2.73 -1.33
CA PHE A 112 -4.80 3.19 -2.62
C PHE A 112 -5.26 4.59 -3.01
N ASP A 113 -6.45 5.02 -2.59
CA ASP A 113 -7.07 6.28 -2.99
C ASP A 113 -6.65 7.45 -2.07
N THR A 114 -6.08 7.16 -0.90
CA THR A 114 -5.80 8.16 0.13
C THR A 114 -4.32 8.52 0.28
N ILE A 115 -3.40 7.85 -0.45
CA ILE A 115 -1.96 8.16 -0.43
C ILE A 115 -1.71 9.64 -0.72
N ASP A 116 -1.11 10.34 0.23
CA ASP A 116 -0.64 11.70 0.00
C ASP A 116 0.67 11.69 -0.81
N HIS A 117 0.69 12.42 -1.93
CA HIS A 117 1.85 12.41 -2.84
C HIS A 117 3.08 13.05 -2.21
N SER A 118 2.92 14.08 -1.39
CA SER A 118 4.06 14.76 -0.74
C SER A 118 4.72 13.86 0.29
N THR A 119 3.91 13.15 1.09
CA THR A 119 4.36 12.16 2.06
C THR A 119 5.03 10.98 1.38
N LEU A 120 4.47 10.47 0.28
CA LEU A 120 5.09 9.39 -0.50
C LEU A 120 6.45 9.81 -1.07
N LEU A 121 6.56 11.01 -1.66
CA LEU A 121 7.81 11.52 -2.21
C LEU A 121 8.86 11.72 -1.12
N HIS A 122 8.48 12.29 0.02
CA HIS A 122 9.35 12.40 1.19
C HIS A 122 9.87 11.04 1.66
N ARG A 123 9.04 10.00 1.66
CA ARG A 123 9.47 8.62 2.01
C ARG A 123 10.41 8.01 0.97
N LEU A 124 10.13 8.21 -0.31
CA LEU A 124 11.00 7.75 -1.40
C LEU A 124 12.38 8.40 -1.27
N GLU A 125 12.45 9.67 -0.94
CA GLU A 125 13.71 10.39 -0.75
C GLU A 125 14.44 9.98 0.54
N HIS A 126 13.78 10.09 1.69
CA HIS A 126 14.47 10.01 2.99
C HIS A 126 14.43 8.63 3.64
N CYS A 127 13.44 7.78 3.36
CA CYS A 127 13.37 6.43 3.90
C CYS A 127 14.00 5.40 2.96
N VAL A 128 13.78 5.54 1.65
CA VAL A 128 14.30 4.62 0.62
C VAL A 128 15.64 5.09 0.05
N GLY A 129 15.90 6.40 0.04
CA GLY A 129 17.15 6.97 -0.46
C GLY A 129 17.16 7.25 -1.97
N PHE A 130 16.00 7.45 -2.59
CA PHE A 130 15.93 7.85 -4.00
C PHE A 130 16.28 9.33 -4.18
N GLY A 131 16.95 9.65 -5.29
CA GLY A 131 17.29 11.02 -5.64
C GLY A 131 17.43 11.21 -7.16
N GLY A 132 17.76 12.44 -7.56
CA GLY A 132 18.02 12.79 -8.95
C GLY A 132 16.88 12.44 -9.90
N THR A 133 17.21 11.87 -11.05
CA THR A 133 16.24 11.56 -12.11
C THR A 133 15.24 10.49 -11.71
N ALA A 134 15.58 9.57 -10.81
CA ALA A 134 14.67 8.53 -10.35
C ALA A 134 13.53 9.12 -9.50
N LEU A 135 13.88 9.97 -8.52
CA LEU A 135 12.89 10.69 -7.71
C LEU A 135 12.06 11.65 -8.58
N GLY A 136 12.71 12.41 -9.47
CA GLY A 136 12.01 13.29 -10.41
C GLY A 136 11.03 12.54 -11.32
N TRP A 137 11.38 11.33 -11.76
CA TRP A 137 10.48 10.48 -12.54
C TRP A 137 9.23 10.07 -11.75
N LEU A 138 9.39 9.71 -10.48
CA LEU A 138 8.28 9.33 -9.59
C LEU A 138 7.40 10.54 -9.24
N GLU A 139 7.99 11.70 -9.00
CA GLU A 139 7.26 12.96 -8.85
C GLU A 139 6.47 13.28 -10.12
N SER A 140 7.10 13.19 -11.29
CA SER A 140 6.40 13.37 -12.56
C SER A 140 5.29 12.32 -12.74
N TYR A 141 5.50 11.08 -12.34
CA TYR A 141 4.50 10.03 -12.42
C TYR A 141 3.24 10.37 -11.60
N LEU A 142 3.40 10.93 -10.40
CA LEU A 142 2.31 11.25 -9.46
C LEU A 142 1.61 12.58 -9.79
N THR A 143 2.35 13.57 -10.32
CA THR A 143 1.85 14.93 -10.54
C THR A 143 1.10 15.12 -11.86
N VAL A 144 0.12 16.04 -11.86
CA VAL A 144 -0.69 16.42 -13.04
C VAL A 144 -1.41 15.21 -13.68
N ARG A 145 -1.74 14.21 -12.88
CA ARG A 145 -2.56 13.08 -13.32
C ARG A 145 -4.02 13.48 -13.42
N THR A 146 -4.70 12.92 -14.42
CA THR A 146 -6.14 13.08 -14.60
C THR A 146 -6.82 11.73 -14.73
N GLN A 147 -8.11 11.69 -14.43
CA GLN A 147 -8.95 10.52 -14.60
C GLN A 147 -10.36 10.92 -15.03
N PHE A 148 -11.04 10.04 -15.75
CA PHE A 148 -12.44 10.21 -16.14
C PHE A 148 -13.14 8.86 -16.20
N VAL A 149 -14.45 8.83 -16.00
CA VAL A 149 -15.26 7.61 -16.09
C VAL A 149 -15.70 7.41 -17.53
N LEU A 150 -15.54 6.20 -18.05
CA LEU A 150 -16.11 5.77 -19.32
C LEU A 150 -17.18 4.71 -19.05
N HIS A 151 -18.43 5.04 -19.39
CA HIS A 151 -19.58 4.14 -19.23
C HIS A 151 -20.40 4.14 -20.52
N GLU A 152 -20.61 2.96 -21.12
CA GLU A 152 -21.38 2.77 -22.37
C GLU A 152 -21.02 3.74 -23.50
N GLY A 153 -19.72 4.06 -23.65
CA GLY A 153 -19.22 4.98 -24.68
C GLY A 153 -19.33 6.46 -24.33
N SER A 154 -19.92 6.82 -23.19
CA SER A 154 -19.99 8.19 -22.69
C SER A 154 -18.86 8.49 -21.69
N GLU A 155 -18.24 9.66 -21.83
CA GLU A 155 -17.14 10.12 -20.98
C GLU A 155 -17.59 11.18 -19.98
N SER A 156 -17.16 11.05 -18.72
CA SER A 156 -17.30 12.11 -17.74
C SER A 156 -16.31 13.24 -17.99
N LYS A 157 -16.49 14.37 -17.30
CA LYS A 157 -15.43 15.40 -17.21
C LYS A 157 -14.15 14.79 -16.62
N HIS A 158 -13.00 15.24 -17.11
CA HIS A 158 -11.72 14.93 -16.51
C HIS A 158 -11.60 15.56 -15.12
N CYS A 159 -11.12 14.76 -14.17
CA CYS A 159 -10.82 15.18 -12.80
C CYS A 159 -9.33 14.99 -12.52
N LYS A 160 -8.72 15.91 -11.78
CA LYS A 160 -7.32 15.79 -11.34
C LYS A 160 -7.22 14.79 -10.19
N LEU A 161 -6.25 13.87 -10.26
CA LEU A 161 -5.94 12.95 -9.17
C LEU A 161 -4.98 13.64 -8.19
N ARG A 162 -5.49 14.10 -7.05
CA ARG A 162 -4.71 14.83 -6.03
C ARG A 162 -4.12 13.92 -4.95
N PHE A 163 -4.77 12.78 -4.71
CA PHE A 163 -4.39 11.78 -3.73
C PHE A 163 -4.47 10.40 -4.39
N GLY A 164 -3.81 9.45 -3.77
CA GLY A 164 -3.83 8.07 -4.18
C GLY A 164 -2.92 7.76 -5.35
N VAL A 165 -2.83 6.47 -5.63
CA VAL A 165 -2.18 5.90 -6.82
C VAL A 165 -3.22 5.14 -7.63
N PRO A 166 -3.14 5.12 -8.98
CA PRO A 166 -4.22 4.56 -9.78
C PRO A 166 -4.45 3.07 -9.48
N GLN A 167 -5.66 2.69 -9.09
CA GLN A 167 -6.01 1.30 -8.79
C GLN A 167 -6.00 0.46 -10.09
N GLY A 168 -5.00 -0.40 -10.28
CA GLY A 168 -4.75 -1.12 -11.54
C GLY A 168 -3.52 -0.61 -12.33
N SER A 169 -2.81 0.37 -11.77
CA SER A 169 -1.42 0.66 -12.17
C SER A 169 -0.47 -0.45 -11.75
N VAL A 170 0.68 -0.52 -12.41
CA VAL A 170 1.74 -1.47 -12.07
C VAL A 170 2.51 -0.99 -10.85
N LEU A 171 2.75 0.33 -10.74
CA LEU A 171 3.51 0.91 -9.63
C LEU A 171 2.69 1.08 -8.35
N GLY A 172 1.36 1.25 -8.44
CA GLY A 172 0.52 1.56 -7.30
C GLY A 172 0.73 0.64 -6.09
N PRO A 173 0.70 -0.69 -6.25
CA PRO A 173 0.94 -1.62 -5.15
C PRO A 173 2.32 -1.48 -4.49
N LEU A 174 3.36 -1.25 -5.29
CA LEU A 174 4.72 -1.04 -4.79
C LEU A 174 4.85 0.28 -4.03
N LEU A 175 4.22 1.34 -4.53
CA LEU A 175 4.20 2.65 -3.88
C LEU A 175 3.43 2.62 -2.55
N LEU A 176 2.32 1.85 -2.48
CA LEU A 176 1.62 1.60 -1.22
C LEU A 176 2.52 0.86 -0.22
N ALA A 177 3.22 -0.19 -0.66
CA ALA A 177 4.14 -0.91 0.22
C ALA A 177 5.25 -0.01 0.78
N ILE A 178 5.80 0.91 -0.03
CA ILE A 178 6.78 1.92 0.41
C ILE A 178 6.16 2.91 1.40
N TYR A 179 4.92 3.36 1.13
CA TYR A 179 4.20 4.28 1.99
C TYR A 179 4.00 3.72 3.40
N MET A 180 3.76 2.42 3.49
CA MET A 180 3.49 1.68 4.73
C MET A 180 4.75 1.31 5.52
N LEU A 181 5.97 1.52 5.00
CA LEU A 181 7.20 1.02 5.63
C LEU A 181 7.31 1.37 7.13
N PRO A 182 7.05 2.63 7.59
CA PRO A 182 7.26 2.94 9.00
C PRO A 182 6.21 2.39 9.95
N LEU A 183 5.09 1.85 9.45
CA LEU A 183 4.11 1.20 10.31
C LEU A 183 4.74 0.02 11.08
N GLY A 184 5.66 -0.71 10.44
CA GLY A 184 6.38 -1.80 11.10
C GLY A 184 7.22 -1.34 12.28
N ASP A 185 7.88 -0.18 12.17
CA ASP A 185 8.65 0.41 13.28
C ASP A 185 7.74 0.87 14.42
N VAL A 186 6.59 1.48 14.09
CA VAL A 186 5.57 1.90 15.08
C VAL A 186 5.07 0.69 15.86
N ILE A 187 4.77 -0.43 15.21
CA ILE A 187 4.29 -1.64 15.91
C ILE A 187 5.43 -2.26 16.73
N ARG A 188 6.64 -2.36 16.15
CA ARG A 188 7.81 -2.93 16.83
C ARG A 188 8.23 -2.14 18.06
N SER A 189 7.97 -0.82 18.14
CA SER A 189 8.29 -0.04 19.34
C SER A 189 7.48 -0.46 20.58
N PHE A 190 6.37 -1.18 20.40
CA PHE A 190 5.59 -1.78 21.49
C PHE A 190 5.96 -3.24 21.74
N GLY A 191 6.94 -3.81 21.03
CA GLY A 191 7.29 -5.23 21.14
C GLY A 191 6.14 -6.17 20.76
N ILE A 192 5.23 -5.72 19.89
CA ILE A 192 4.11 -6.49 19.39
C ILE A 192 4.50 -7.09 18.05
N SER A 193 4.20 -8.38 17.89
CA SER A 193 4.41 -9.08 16.63
C SER A 193 3.27 -8.80 15.66
N PHE A 194 3.59 -8.72 14.37
CA PHE A 194 2.63 -8.40 13.33
C PHE A 194 2.96 -9.06 12.01
N HIS A 195 1.98 -9.08 11.12
CA HIS A 195 2.14 -9.47 9.73
C HIS A 195 1.20 -8.64 8.87
N CYS A 196 1.71 -8.10 7.77
CA CYS A 196 0.95 -7.34 6.79
C CYS A 196 0.81 -8.12 5.48
N TYR A 197 -0.33 -7.95 4.82
CA TYR A 197 -0.51 -8.32 3.43
C TYR A 197 -1.19 -7.17 2.71
N ALA A 198 -0.42 -6.43 1.90
CA ALA A 198 -0.87 -5.17 1.31
C ALA A 198 -1.29 -4.19 2.41
N ASP A 199 -2.54 -3.76 2.42
CA ASP A 199 -3.15 -2.88 3.42
C ASP A 199 -3.67 -3.61 4.67
N ASP A 200 -3.93 -4.92 4.59
CA ASP A 200 -4.34 -5.72 5.74
C ASP A 200 -3.18 -5.86 6.74
N THR A 201 -3.43 -5.50 8.01
CA THR A 201 -2.43 -5.61 9.08
C THR A 201 -2.97 -6.44 10.23
N GLN A 202 -2.19 -7.43 10.67
CA GLN A 202 -2.56 -8.37 11.72
C GLN A 202 -1.58 -8.22 12.87
N LEU A 203 -2.07 -8.00 14.09
CA LEU A 203 -1.27 -7.97 15.31
C LEU A 203 -1.59 -9.22 16.13
N TYR A 204 -0.57 -9.92 16.61
CA TYR A 204 -0.74 -11.09 17.45
C TYR A 204 0.01 -10.91 18.76
N ILE A 205 -0.75 -10.87 19.86
CA ILE A 205 -0.26 -10.52 21.20
C ILE A 205 -0.53 -11.66 22.16
N PRO A 206 0.51 -12.27 22.76
CA PRO A 206 0.35 -13.17 23.90
C PRO A 206 -0.35 -12.45 25.05
N VAL A 207 -1.41 -13.04 25.60
CA VAL A 207 -2.15 -12.48 26.73
C VAL A 207 -2.17 -13.47 27.89
N ASP A 208 -1.80 -13.00 29.07
CA ASP A 208 -2.07 -13.66 30.35
C ASP A 208 -3.21 -12.90 31.04
N SER A 209 -4.26 -13.61 31.48
CA SER A 209 -5.50 -13.04 31.99
C SER A 209 -5.31 -12.23 33.29
N GLY A 210 -4.14 -12.30 33.92
CA GLY A 210 -3.76 -11.48 35.07
C GLY A 210 -2.90 -10.24 34.76
N ASP A 211 -2.41 -10.05 33.53
CA ASP A 211 -1.44 -9.01 33.20
C ASP A 211 -2.09 -7.79 32.53
N SER A 212 -2.56 -6.84 33.35
CA SER A 212 -3.13 -5.58 32.89
C SER A 212 -2.15 -4.72 32.08
N ALA A 213 -0.83 -4.92 32.24
CA ALA A 213 0.18 -4.18 31.49
C ALA A 213 0.24 -4.64 30.02
N GLN A 214 -0.10 -5.89 29.72
CA GLN A 214 -0.20 -6.38 28.34
C GLN A 214 -1.37 -5.73 27.61
N ILE A 215 -2.54 -5.63 28.27
CA ILE A 215 -3.72 -4.97 27.69
C ILE A 215 -3.40 -3.49 27.42
N GLN A 216 -2.83 -2.78 28.41
CA GLN A 216 -2.46 -1.37 28.24
C GLN A 216 -1.46 -1.15 27.10
N ARG A 217 -0.52 -2.08 26.92
CA ARG A 217 0.44 -2.05 25.81
C ARG A 217 -0.25 -2.18 24.46
N VAL A 218 -1.24 -3.07 24.34
CA VAL A 218 -2.03 -3.21 23.10
C VAL A 218 -2.82 -1.94 22.83
N GLU A 219 -3.52 -1.40 23.81
CA GLU A 219 -4.27 -0.15 23.66
C GLU A 219 -3.36 1.00 23.21
N SER A 220 -2.18 1.10 23.80
CA SER A 220 -1.17 2.11 23.43
C SER A 220 -0.65 1.90 22.00
N CYS A 221 -0.39 0.65 21.60
CA CYS A 221 0.00 0.32 20.24
C CYS A 221 -1.10 0.66 19.24
N LEU A 222 -2.36 0.30 19.52
CA LEU A 222 -3.49 0.61 18.66
C LEU A 222 -3.72 2.11 18.55
N ALA A 223 -3.56 2.86 19.64
CA ALA A 223 -3.61 4.31 19.63
C ALA A 223 -2.49 4.93 18.78
N ALA A 224 -1.26 4.40 18.89
CA ALA A 224 -0.13 4.84 18.08
C ALA A 224 -0.31 4.51 16.59
N VAL A 225 -0.76 3.30 16.26
CA VAL A 225 -1.08 2.88 14.89
C VAL A 225 -2.18 3.77 14.31
N LYS A 226 -3.27 4.00 15.05
CA LYS A 226 -4.36 4.89 14.63
C LYS A 226 -3.88 6.33 14.43
N GLY A 227 -3.06 6.84 15.36
CA GLY A 227 -2.47 8.17 15.26
C GLY A 227 -1.58 8.31 14.04
N TRP A 228 -0.73 7.31 13.79
CA TRP A 228 0.12 7.24 12.61
C TRP A 228 -0.70 7.18 11.32
N MET A 229 -1.71 6.31 11.23
CA MET A 229 -2.59 6.21 10.06
C MET A 229 -3.28 7.55 9.79
N SER A 230 -3.84 8.18 10.83
CA SER A 230 -4.52 9.49 10.71
C SER A 230 -3.58 10.60 10.20
N GLN A 231 -2.34 10.65 10.70
CA GLN A 231 -1.33 11.61 10.24
C GLN A 231 -0.89 11.37 8.78
N ASN A 232 -1.05 10.15 8.29
CA ASN A 232 -0.68 9.72 6.94
C ASN A 232 -1.89 9.57 6.01
N VAL A 233 -3.06 10.08 6.40
CA VAL A 233 -4.29 10.05 5.60
C VAL A 233 -4.72 8.62 5.25
N LEU A 234 -4.51 7.66 6.15
CA LEU A 234 -4.91 6.25 6.02
C LEU A 234 -6.06 5.89 6.96
#